data_AF-A0A961H5D2-F1
#
_entry.id   AF-A0A961H5D2-F1
#
_cell.length_a   1.000
_cell.length_b   1.000
_cell.length_c   1.000
_cell.angle_alpha   90.00
_cell.angle_beta   90.00
_cell.angle_gamma   90.00
#
_symmetry.space_group_name_H-M   'P 1'
#
loop_
_entity.id
_entity.type
_entity.pdbx_description
1 polymer ?
#
loop_
_entity_poly.entity_id
_entity_poly.type
_entity_poly.pdbx_seq_one_letter_code
_entity_poly.pdbx_strand_id
1 'polypeptide(L)'
;HSLDPDELATWLATVEAGNLYVNRGITGAIVRRQPFGGWKRSVVGASTKAGGPNYLVHLGSWKSAKAKAPESVQLSDAVAAIVSAAGSDFVVRAARSDQSEWEREFGVAKDVSALGVERDVFRYRSLPVTVRQNAGGSVDELARVVVAGVRAGGLLDDGGPARGSETGRNVSVSVAERLPAELERAIEATGASVAVESDEDWLARAREGKLDTSRVRLVGGGHVALAEALGGSPDVAIYSETVTEAGRVELLPFLREQAIAITAHRFGNPDHWSEVVLPL
;
A
#
# COMPACT_ATOMS: atom_id res chain seq x y z
N HIS A 1 -26.49 -8.49 -1.70
CA HIS A 1 -27.25 -8.08 -2.90
C HIS A 1 -28.18 -6.97 -2.48
N SER A 2 -28.03 -5.77 -3.03
CA SER A 2 -28.81 -4.57 -2.67
C SER A 2 -28.83 -3.59 -3.85
N LEU A 3 -29.87 -2.78 -3.96
CA LEU A 3 -29.97 -1.65 -4.89
C LEU A 3 -29.91 -0.29 -4.16
N ASP A 4 -29.72 -0.31 -2.84
CA ASP A 4 -29.60 0.89 -2.05
C ASP A 4 -28.14 1.39 -2.12
N PRO A 5 -27.89 2.62 -2.62
CA PRO A 5 -26.56 3.21 -2.67
C PRO A 5 -25.89 3.33 -1.29
N ASP A 6 -26.64 3.56 -0.22
CA ASP A 6 -26.08 3.75 1.13
C ASP A 6 -25.61 2.41 1.72
N GLU A 7 -26.35 1.33 1.45
CA GLU A 7 -25.92 -0.03 1.79
C GLU A 7 -24.68 -0.43 0.99
N LEU A 8 -24.62 -0.09 -0.31
CA LEU A 8 -23.45 -0.32 -1.14
C LEU A 8 -22.23 0.45 -0.61
N ALA A 9 -22.39 1.72 -0.26
CA ALA A 9 -21.33 2.56 0.28
C ALA A 9 -20.77 1.97 1.58
N THR A 10 -21.66 1.63 2.52
CA THR A 10 -21.30 1.01 3.79
C THR A 10 -20.58 -0.33 3.57
N TRP A 11 -21.09 -1.17 2.67
CA TRP A 11 -20.49 -2.46 2.38
C TRP A 11 -19.10 -2.31 1.75
N LEU A 12 -18.94 -1.45 0.74
CA LEU A 12 -17.65 -1.20 0.09
C LEU A 12 -16.60 -0.57 1.00
N ALA A 13 -17.03 0.19 2.02
CA ALA A 13 -16.14 0.82 2.99
C ALA A 13 -15.63 -0.18 4.04
N THR A 14 -16.45 -1.17 4.41
CA THR A 14 -16.20 -2.05 5.57
C THR A 14 -15.81 -3.48 5.20
N VAL A 15 -16.12 -3.94 3.99
CA VAL A 15 -15.83 -5.32 3.57
C VAL A 15 -14.33 -5.55 3.35
N GLU A 16 -13.79 -6.58 3.98
CA GLU A 16 -12.37 -6.95 3.87
C GLU A 16 -12.16 -8.16 2.95
N ALA A 17 -12.21 -7.93 1.64
CA ALA A 17 -11.92 -8.95 0.64
C ALA A 17 -11.24 -8.35 -0.60
N GLY A 18 -10.43 -9.16 -1.28
CA GLY A 18 -9.73 -8.73 -2.49
C GLY A 18 -10.63 -8.66 -3.74
N ASN A 19 -11.65 -9.51 -3.85
CA ASN A 19 -12.61 -9.51 -4.96
C ASN A 19 -14.01 -9.28 -4.43
N LEU A 20 -14.65 -8.20 -4.87
CA LEU A 20 -15.97 -7.77 -4.47
C LEU A 20 -16.93 -7.90 -5.64
N TYR A 21 -18.13 -8.39 -5.38
CA TYR A 21 -19.14 -8.64 -6.40
C TYR A 21 -20.48 -8.10 -5.91
N VAL A 22 -21.10 -7.23 -6.69
CA VAL A 22 -22.35 -6.56 -6.34
C VAL A 22 -23.41 -6.93 -7.35
N ASN A 23 -24.50 -7.52 -6.86
CA ASN A 23 -25.64 -7.94 -7.66
C ASN A 23 -25.33 -8.96 -8.77
N ARG A 24 -24.39 -9.85 -8.48
CA ARG A 24 -23.95 -10.96 -9.35
C ARG A 24 -23.34 -12.10 -8.53
N GLY A 25 -23.04 -13.23 -9.17
CA GLY A 25 -22.26 -14.32 -8.56
C GLY A 25 -20.81 -13.92 -8.27
N ILE A 26 -20.16 -14.65 -7.35
CA ILE A 26 -18.81 -14.34 -6.84
C ILE A 26 -17.68 -15.17 -7.48
N THR A 27 -18.01 -15.99 -8.48
CA THR A 27 -17.08 -16.88 -9.20
C THR A 27 -16.97 -16.46 -10.67
N GLY A 28 -16.03 -17.05 -11.39
CA GLY A 28 -15.84 -16.77 -12.82
C GLY A 28 -15.15 -15.43 -13.09
N ALA A 29 -14.14 -15.09 -12.28
CA ALA A 29 -13.29 -13.92 -12.50
C ALA A 29 -12.62 -13.97 -13.88
N ILE A 30 -12.77 -12.90 -14.65
CA ILE A 30 -12.19 -12.77 -15.99
C ILE A 30 -10.91 -11.95 -15.89
N VAL A 31 -9.84 -12.41 -16.57
CA VAL A 31 -8.54 -11.73 -16.61
C VAL A 31 -8.72 -10.26 -16.98
N ARG A 32 -7.94 -9.38 -16.32
CA ARG A 32 -8.01 -7.92 -16.40
C ARG A 32 -9.30 -7.30 -15.85
N ARG A 33 -10.48 -7.89 -16.08
CA ARG A 33 -11.77 -7.34 -15.58
C ARG A 33 -11.85 -7.44 -14.06
N GLN A 34 -11.64 -8.64 -13.53
CA GLN A 34 -11.62 -8.90 -12.09
C GLN A 34 -10.31 -9.59 -11.71
N PRO A 35 -9.16 -8.89 -11.69
CA PRO A 35 -7.91 -9.46 -11.24
C PRO A 35 -8.09 -10.20 -9.91
N PHE A 36 -7.62 -11.43 -9.86
CA PHE A 36 -8.01 -12.37 -8.81
C PHE A 36 -6.93 -12.54 -7.76
N GLY A 37 -7.34 -12.42 -6.50
CA GLY A 37 -6.46 -12.56 -5.35
C GLY A 37 -7.16 -12.09 -4.07
N GLY A 38 -7.03 -12.86 -3.00
CA GLY A 38 -7.65 -12.57 -1.71
C GLY A 38 -6.76 -11.74 -0.80
N TRP A 39 -7.27 -11.47 0.41
CA TRP A 39 -6.52 -10.85 1.50
C TRP A 39 -6.40 -11.85 2.67
N LYS A 40 -5.64 -11.50 3.71
CA LYS A 40 -5.45 -12.32 4.92
C LYS A 40 -4.90 -13.71 4.54
N ARG A 41 -5.46 -14.80 5.07
CA ARG A 41 -5.00 -16.18 4.83
C ARG A 41 -5.26 -16.70 3.41
N SER A 42 -5.91 -15.93 2.55
CA SER A 42 -6.13 -16.29 1.14
C SER A 42 -4.97 -15.90 0.22
N VAL A 43 -3.87 -15.40 0.79
CA VAL A 43 -2.67 -14.98 0.07
C VAL A 43 -1.43 -15.30 0.91
N VAL A 44 -0.32 -15.63 0.26
CA VAL A 44 0.98 -15.83 0.91
C VAL A 44 2.01 -14.91 0.24
N GLY A 45 2.84 -14.26 1.06
CA GLY A 45 3.97 -13.45 0.63
C GLY A 45 3.61 -12.14 -0.06
N ALA A 46 4.61 -11.55 -0.73
CA ALA A 46 4.52 -10.30 -1.48
C ALA A 46 3.87 -10.49 -2.86
N SER A 47 2.62 -10.99 -2.89
CA SER A 47 1.91 -11.25 -4.14
C SER A 47 0.81 -10.23 -4.42
N THR A 48 0.56 -10.04 -5.71
CA THR A 48 -0.50 -9.19 -6.28
C THR A 48 -1.48 -10.06 -7.07
N LYS A 49 -2.58 -9.47 -7.52
CA LYS A 49 -3.66 -10.20 -8.18
C LYS A 49 -3.21 -10.77 -9.52
N ALA A 50 -3.43 -12.07 -9.71
CA ALA A 50 -3.26 -12.72 -11.00
C ALA A 50 -4.22 -12.09 -12.04
N GLY A 51 -3.69 -11.85 -13.24
CA GLY A 51 -4.41 -11.11 -14.28
C GLY A 51 -4.55 -9.61 -14.02
N GLY A 52 -3.87 -9.08 -12.99
CA GLY A 52 -3.78 -7.65 -12.67
C GLY A 52 -2.48 -7.00 -13.17
N PRO A 53 -2.38 -5.66 -13.06
CA PRO A 53 -1.28 -4.90 -13.64
C PRO A 53 0.08 -5.15 -12.93
N ASN A 54 0.07 -5.63 -11.69
CA ASN A 54 1.29 -5.78 -10.88
C ASN A 54 1.78 -7.22 -10.76
N TYR A 55 1.12 -8.20 -11.37
CA TYR A 55 1.45 -9.61 -11.14
C TYR A 55 2.90 -9.95 -11.49
N LEU A 56 3.42 -9.37 -12.57
CA LEU A 56 4.78 -9.61 -13.03
C LEU A 56 5.84 -8.81 -12.26
N VAL A 57 5.45 -7.78 -11.50
CA VAL A 57 6.39 -6.91 -10.76
C VAL A 57 7.21 -7.71 -9.75
N HIS A 58 6.63 -8.76 -9.19
CA HIS A 58 7.25 -9.62 -8.18
C HIS A 58 7.97 -10.85 -8.78
N LEU A 59 7.94 -11.04 -10.10
CA LEU A 59 8.61 -12.15 -10.80
C LEU A 59 10.01 -11.74 -11.29
N GLY A 60 10.72 -10.94 -10.50
CA GLY A 60 12.03 -10.40 -10.84
C GLY A 60 12.60 -9.55 -9.70
N SER A 61 13.59 -8.74 -10.04
CA SER A 61 14.19 -7.79 -9.09
C SER A 61 14.30 -6.41 -9.75
N TRP A 62 14.25 -5.38 -8.91
CA TRP A 62 14.37 -3.98 -9.32
C TRP A 62 15.68 -3.40 -8.82
N LYS A 63 16.25 -2.49 -9.61
CA LYS A 63 17.40 -1.68 -9.21
C LYS A 63 16.97 -0.23 -9.16
N SER A 64 17.47 0.51 -8.18
CA SER A 64 17.18 1.93 -8.08
C SER A 64 17.82 2.70 -9.24
N ALA A 65 17.09 3.66 -9.76
CA ALA A 65 17.55 4.67 -10.71
C ALA A 65 16.95 6.01 -10.30
N LYS A 66 17.59 7.13 -10.67
CA LYS A 66 17.07 8.47 -10.36
C LYS A 66 15.66 8.62 -10.92
N ALA A 67 14.71 8.96 -10.06
CA ALA A 67 13.32 9.17 -10.46
C ALA A 67 13.18 10.41 -11.37
N LYS A 68 12.20 10.36 -12.27
CA LYS A 68 11.93 11.39 -13.29
C LYS A 68 10.52 11.98 -13.13
N ALA A 69 10.13 12.31 -11.90
CA ALA A 69 8.86 13.00 -11.66
C ALA A 69 8.98 14.50 -11.97
N PRO A 70 7.93 15.17 -12.48
CA PRO A 70 7.95 16.61 -12.71
C PRO A 70 8.22 17.38 -11.40
N GLU A 71 8.98 18.47 -11.48
CA GLU A 71 9.26 19.31 -10.29
C GLU A 71 8.02 20.07 -9.80
N SER A 72 7.00 20.22 -10.65
CA SER A 72 5.73 20.86 -10.32
C SER A 72 4.85 20.05 -9.36
N VAL A 73 5.18 18.76 -9.15
CA VAL A 73 4.44 17.86 -8.27
C VAL A 73 4.47 18.39 -6.83
N GLN A 74 3.27 18.65 -6.28
CA GLN A 74 3.11 19.19 -4.93
C GLN A 74 3.07 18.06 -3.90
N LEU A 75 3.96 18.12 -2.91
CA LEU A 75 3.93 17.21 -1.77
C LEU A 75 2.97 17.77 -0.72
N SER A 76 2.33 16.89 0.04
CA SER A 76 1.61 17.28 1.24
C SER A 76 2.56 17.83 2.31
N ASP A 77 2.03 18.57 3.27
CA ASP A 77 2.82 19.08 4.39
C ASP A 77 3.48 17.95 5.20
N ALA A 78 2.77 16.85 5.43
CA ALA A 78 3.27 15.70 6.17
C ALA A 78 4.50 15.06 5.49
N VAL A 79 4.42 14.82 4.18
CA VAL A 79 5.55 14.26 3.43
C VAL A 79 6.67 15.28 3.25
N ALA A 80 6.34 16.55 2.98
CA ALA A 80 7.33 17.62 2.84
C ALA A 80 8.15 17.79 4.13
N ALA A 81 7.54 17.65 5.31
CA ALA A 81 8.25 17.71 6.59
C ALA A 81 9.30 16.59 6.74
N ILE A 82 8.94 15.34 6.41
CA ILE A 82 9.88 14.20 6.44
C ILE A 82 11.01 14.42 5.43
N VAL A 83 10.67 14.83 4.20
CA VAL A 83 11.65 15.11 3.13
C VAL A 83 12.64 16.19 3.56
N SER A 84 12.15 17.28 4.16
CA SER A 84 12.99 18.37 4.65
C SER A 84 13.89 17.92 5.79
N ALA A 85 13.37 17.15 6.75
CA ALA A 85 14.15 16.65 7.88
C ALA A 85 15.21 15.62 7.47
N ALA A 86 14.97 14.86 6.39
CA ALA A 86 15.97 13.96 5.81
C ALA A 86 17.09 14.72 5.08
N GLY A 87 16.79 15.89 4.48
CA GLY A 87 17.80 16.73 3.83
C GLY A 87 18.49 16.10 2.62
N SER A 88 17.85 15.12 1.97
CA SER A 88 18.45 14.28 0.93
C SER A 88 17.74 14.41 -0.41
N ASP A 89 18.48 14.76 -1.47
CA ASP A 89 17.96 14.84 -2.84
C ASP A 89 17.35 13.52 -3.33
N PHE A 90 17.87 12.39 -2.82
CA PHE A 90 17.31 11.06 -3.08
C PHE A 90 15.87 10.99 -2.57
N VAL A 91 15.64 11.37 -1.32
CA VAL A 91 14.30 11.37 -0.69
C VAL A 91 13.36 12.36 -1.39
N VAL A 92 13.85 13.53 -1.79
CA VAL A 92 13.07 14.53 -2.55
C VAL A 92 12.55 13.97 -3.88
N ARG A 93 13.44 13.39 -4.70
CA ARG A 93 13.05 12.83 -6.01
C ARG A 93 12.06 11.69 -5.85
N ALA A 94 12.31 10.85 -4.86
CA ALA A 94 11.50 9.68 -4.58
C ALA A 94 10.08 10.07 -4.10
N ALA A 95 9.96 11.05 -3.20
CA ALA A 95 8.67 11.58 -2.75
C ALA A 95 7.83 12.15 -3.90
N ARG A 96 8.46 12.86 -4.84
CA ARG A 96 7.79 13.36 -6.05
C ARG A 96 7.35 12.21 -6.96
N SER A 97 8.16 11.15 -7.07
CA SER A 97 7.75 9.93 -7.79
C SER A 97 6.53 9.29 -7.15
N ASP A 98 6.46 9.23 -5.82
CA ASP A 98 5.31 8.65 -5.13
C ASP A 98 4.05 9.45 -5.39
N GLN A 99 4.12 10.77 -5.24
CA GLN A 99 2.97 11.63 -5.52
C GLN A 99 2.49 11.50 -6.97
N SER A 100 3.41 11.48 -7.95
CA SER A 100 3.03 11.32 -9.35
C SER A 100 2.37 9.96 -9.64
N GLU A 101 2.87 8.88 -9.04
CA GLU A 101 2.26 7.55 -9.16
C GLU A 101 0.96 7.42 -8.37
N TRP A 102 0.83 8.17 -7.27
CA TRP A 102 -0.41 8.25 -6.51
C TRP A 102 -1.53 8.88 -7.33
N GLU A 103 -1.27 10.04 -7.93
CA GLU A 103 -2.23 10.75 -8.78
C GLU A 103 -2.60 9.95 -10.03
N ARG A 104 -1.65 9.17 -10.57
CA ARG A 104 -1.86 8.44 -11.83
C ARG A 104 -2.44 7.04 -11.64
N GLU A 105 -2.06 6.33 -10.59
CA GLU A 105 -2.28 4.88 -10.45
C GLU A 105 -2.87 4.50 -9.11
N PHE A 106 -2.18 4.77 -8.00
CA PHE A 106 -2.50 4.14 -6.72
C PHE A 106 -3.64 4.82 -5.95
N GLY A 107 -3.78 6.14 -6.09
CA GLY A 107 -4.82 6.95 -5.44
C GLY A 107 -6.12 7.02 -6.24
N VAL A 108 -6.24 6.31 -7.36
CA VAL A 108 -7.38 6.39 -8.28
C VAL A 108 -8.05 5.02 -8.45
N ALA A 109 -9.38 4.99 -8.36
CA ALA A 109 -10.17 3.83 -8.75
C ALA A 109 -10.45 3.89 -10.26
N LYS A 110 -10.25 2.78 -10.98
CA LYS A 110 -10.37 2.76 -12.45
C LYS A 110 -11.34 1.68 -12.89
N ASP A 111 -12.34 2.02 -13.71
CA ASP A 111 -13.06 1.01 -14.48
C ASP A 111 -12.16 0.56 -15.64
N VAL A 112 -11.63 -0.65 -15.52
CA VAL A 112 -10.58 -1.16 -16.42
C VAL A 112 -11.13 -1.75 -17.73
N SER A 113 -12.46 -1.89 -17.81
CA SER A 113 -13.18 -2.52 -18.92
C SER A 113 -14.18 -1.57 -19.60
N ALA A 114 -14.85 -0.71 -18.83
CA ALA A 114 -15.89 0.23 -19.29
C ALA A 114 -16.99 -0.44 -20.15
N LEU A 115 -17.57 -1.54 -19.65
CA LEU A 115 -18.53 -2.36 -20.43
C LEU A 115 -19.94 -1.77 -20.53
N GLY A 116 -20.27 -0.76 -19.72
CA GLY A 116 -21.59 -0.14 -19.63
C GLY A 116 -22.63 -0.97 -18.86
N VAL A 117 -22.68 -2.29 -19.09
CA VAL A 117 -23.59 -3.23 -18.38
C VAL A 117 -23.00 -3.75 -17.07
N GLU A 118 -21.70 -3.59 -16.88
CA GLU A 118 -20.93 -4.04 -15.73
C GLU A 118 -19.80 -3.05 -15.50
N ARG A 119 -19.62 -2.63 -14.25
CA ARG A 119 -18.52 -1.77 -13.82
C ARG A 119 -17.45 -2.65 -13.19
N ASP A 120 -16.26 -2.65 -13.79
CA ASP A 120 -15.12 -3.45 -13.37
C ASP A 120 -14.05 -2.54 -12.77
N VAL A 121 -14.22 -2.19 -11.50
CA VAL A 121 -13.38 -1.22 -10.83
C VAL A 121 -12.18 -1.91 -10.19
N PHE A 122 -10.98 -1.43 -10.52
CA PHE A 122 -9.74 -1.78 -9.84
C PHE A 122 -9.27 -0.60 -8.99
N ARG A 123 -8.96 -0.86 -7.72
CA ARG A 123 -8.45 0.15 -6.77
C ARG A 123 -7.42 -0.45 -5.82
N TYR A 124 -6.73 0.43 -5.09
CA TYR A 124 -5.82 0.04 -4.01
C TYR A 124 -6.40 0.47 -2.66
N ARG A 125 -6.04 -0.25 -1.60
CA ARG A 125 -6.36 0.08 -0.21
C ARG A 125 -5.09 0.00 0.62
N SER A 126 -4.95 0.85 1.61
CA SER A 126 -3.83 0.75 2.54
C SER A 126 -4.00 -0.43 3.51
N LEU A 127 -2.90 -0.81 4.15
CA LEU A 127 -2.88 -1.71 5.29
C LEU A 127 -1.68 -1.38 6.20
N PRO A 128 -1.70 -1.79 7.48
CA PRO A 128 -0.57 -1.62 8.37
C PRO A 128 0.69 -2.36 7.89
N VAL A 129 1.83 -1.67 7.93
CA VAL A 129 3.16 -2.19 7.56
C VAL A 129 4.18 -1.77 8.60
N THR A 130 5.02 -2.72 9.00
CA THR A 130 6.23 -2.39 9.75
C THR A 130 7.35 -2.04 8.79
N VAL A 131 7.98 -0.88 8.95
CA VAL A 131 9.25 -0.53 8.30
C VAL A 131 10.37 -0.77 9.31
N ARG A 132 11.24 -1.74 9.03
CA ARG A 132 12.37 -2.07 9.89
C ARG A 132 13.67 -1.65 9.21
N GLN A 133 14.40 -0.71 9.81
CA GLN A 133 15.79 -0.43 9.45
C GLN A 133 16.71 -1.27 10.33
N ASN A 134 17.49 -2.14 9.69
CA ASN A 134 18.50 -2.96 10.37
C ASN A 134 19.78 -2.16 10.59
N ALA A 135 20.67 -2.65 11.46
CA ALA A 135 21.95 -2.01 11.70
C ALA A 135 22.75 -1.86 10.40
N GLY A 136 23.32 -0.67 10.17
CA GLY A 136 24.00 -0.32 8.92
C GLY A 136 23.09 -0.02 7.73
N GLY A 137 21.76 -0.08 7.88
CA GLY A 137 20.81 0.41 6.88
C GLY A 137 20.86 1.95 6.75
N SER A 138 20.61 2.48 5.55
CA SER A 138 20.68 3.92 5.31
C SER A 138 19.47 4.66 5.91
N VAL A 139 19.74 5.76 6.63
CA VAL A 139 18.70 6.67 7.15
C VAL A 139 17.91 7.30 6.00
N ASP A 140 18.56 7.61 4.88
CA ASP A 140 17.90 8.15 3.68
C ASP A 140 16.96 7.13 3.04
N GLU A 141 17.37 5.85 2.99
CA GLU A 141 16.52 4.77 2.49
C GLU A 141 15.33 4.53 3.41
N LEU A 142 15.53 4.63 4.72
CA LEU A 142 14.44 4.56 5.69
C LEU A 142 13.45 5.72 5.48
N ALA A 143 13.95 6.96 5.44
CA ALA A 143 13.12 8.15 5.25
C ALA A 143 12.31 8.05 3.95
N ARG A 144 12.94 7.57 2.87
CA ARG A 144 12.27 7.25 1.61
C ARG A 144 11.11 6.28 1.86
N VAL A 145 11.38 5.10 2.41
CA VAL A 145 10.34 4.06 2.58
C VAL A 145 9.19 4.56 3.46
N VAL A 146 9.50 5.34 4.50
CA VAL A 146 8.47 5.95 5.36
C VAL A 146 7.63 6.97 4.60
N VAL A 147 8.23 7.80 3.73
CA VAL A 147 7.47 8.70 2.84
C VAL A 147 6.47 7.95 1.97
N ALA A 148 6.88 6.80 1.38
CA ALA A 148 5.98 5.96 0.60
C ALA A 148 4.82 5.42 1.46
N GLY A 149 5.10 4.99 2.68
CA GLY A 149 4.09 4.53 3.63
C GLY A 149 3.09 5.63 4.04
N VAL A 150 3.58 6.83 4.35
CA VAL A 150 2.74 7.99 4.72
C VAL A 150 1.86 8.42 3.54
N ARG A 151 2.41 8.44 2.31
CA ARG A 151 1.62 8.67 1.09
C ARG A 151 0.50 7.65 0.93
N ALA A 152 0.82 6.37 1.13
CA ALA A 152 -0.15 5.29 1.00
C ALA A 152 -1.23 5.31 2.11
N GLY A 153 -0.91 5.83 3.30
CA GLY A 153 -1.76 5.75 4.48
C GLY A 153 -3.02 6.62 4.47
N GLY A 154 -3.23 7.46 3.44
CA GLY A 154 -4.43 8.29 3.30
C GLY A 154 -5.69 7.59 2.78
N LEU A 155 -5.68 6.26 2.59
CA LEU A 155 -6.81 5.48 2.04
C LEU A 155 -7.61 4.69 3.11
N LEU A 156 -7.57 5.12 4.38
CA LEU A 156 -8.25 4.43 5.47
C LEU A 156 -9.79 4.55 5.39
N ASP A 157 -10.44 3.39 5.29
CA ASP A 157 -11.68 2.91 5.94
C ASP A 157 -12.91 3.81 6.21
N ASP A 158 -13.09 4.96 5.55
CA ASP A 158 -14.30 5.80 5.73
C ASP A 158 -15.11 6.10 4.45
N GLY A 159 -14.98 5.28 3.42
CA GLY A 159 -15.94 5.28 2.30
C GLY A 159 -15.67 6.29 1.18
N GLY A 160 -14.46 6.83 1.07
CA GLY A 160 -14.04 7.61 -0.09
C GLY A 160 -12.62 8.13 0.08
N PRO A 161 -12.02 8.77 -0.94
CA PRO A 161 -10.82 9.54 -0.73
C PRO A 161 -11.17 10.73 0.16
N ALA A 162 -10.87 10.66 1.46
CA ALA A 162 -10.66 11.86 2.24
C ALA A 162 -9.47 12.59 1.61
N ARG A 163 -9.75 13.42 0.60
CA ARG A 163 -8.75 14.26 -0.06
C ARG A 163 -8.01 15.03 1.04
N GLY A 164 -6.75 14.69 1.27
CA GLY A 164 -5.85 15.46 2.13
C GLY A 164 -5.50 14.89 3.51
N SER A 165 -5.97 13.70 3.92
CA SER A 165 -5.50 13.09 5.18
C SER A 165 -4.47 11.99 4.94
N GLU A 166 -3.32 12.34 4.40
CA GLU A 166 -2.18 11.43 4.49
C GLU A 166 -1.82 11.22 5.96
N THR A 167 -1.70 9.96 6.37
CA THR A 167 -1.39 9.61 7.76
C THR A 167 -0.33 8.52 7.79
N GLY A 168 0.55 8.58 8.78
CA GLY A 168 1.49 7.53 9.10
C GLY A 168 0.92 6.47 10.04
N ARG A 169 -0.38 6.50 10.39
CA ARG A 169 -0.98 5.58 11.39
C ARG A 169 -0.86 4.10 11.01
N ASN A 170 -0.69 3.80 9.72
CA ASN A 170 -0.47 2.46 9.20
C ASN A 170 1.02 2.10 9.07
N VAL A 171 1.92 2.94 9.54
CA VAL A 171 3.37 2.76 9.46
C VAL A 171 3.93 2.66 10.88
N SER A 172 4.45 1.49 11.21
CA SER A 172 5.23 1.28 12.43
C SER A 172 6.70 1.24 12.05
N VAL A 173 7.52 2.14 12.59
CA VAL A 173 8.94 2.23 12.29
C VAL A 173 9.75 1.61 13.43
N SER A 174 10.61 0.66 13.10
CA SER A 174 11.59 0.09 14.02
C SER A 174 12.99 0.33 13.47
N VAL A 175 13.88 0.87 14.28
CA VAL A 175 15.25 1.24 13.87
C VAL A 175 16.28 0.62 14.81
N ALA A 176 17.41 0.19 14.26
CA ALA A 176 18.50 -0.37 15.06
C ALA A 176 19.16 0.68 15.98
N GLU A 177 19.20 1.93 15.52
CA GLU A 177 19.85 3.05 16.19
C GLU A 177 18.96 4.29 16.17
N ARG A 178 19.19 5.22 17.10
CA ARG A 178 18.41 6.46 17.20
C ARG A 178 18.51 7.29 15.92
N LEU A 179 17.35 7.80 15.47
CA LEU A 179 17.27 8.69 14.32
C LEU A 179 17.73 10.11 14.67
N PRO A 180 18.10 10.92 13.66
CA PRO A 180 18.18 12.37 13.84
C PRO A 180 16.85 12.90 14.40
N ALA A 181 16.92 13.68 15.48
CA ALA A 181 15.74 14.07 16.25
C ALA A 181 14.69 14.85 15.42
N GLU A 182 15.12 15.59 14.40
CA GLU A 182 14.20 16.27 13.47
C GLU A 182 13.42 15.28 12.61
N LEU A 183 14.08 14.23 12.11
CA LEU A 183 13.45 13.20 11.30
C LEU A 183 12.46 12.37 12.14
N GLU A 184 12.85 11.96 13.34
CA GLU A 184 11.97 11.22 14.27
C GLU A 184 10.69 12.02 14.54
N ARG A 185 10.82 13.31 14.92
CA ARG A 185 9.66 14.19 15.14
C ARG A 185 8.79 14.35 13.89
N ALA A 186 9.40 14.49 12.71
CA ALA A 186 8.65 14.62 11.47
C ALA A 186 7.85 13.36 11.15
N ILE A 187 8.41 12.17 11.40
CA ILE A 187 7.74 10.88 11.21
C ILE A 187 6.58 10.74 12.22
N GLU A 188 6.82 10.97 13.50
CA GLU A 188 5.81 10.85 14.55
C GLU A 188 4.66 11.84 14.39
N ALA A 189 4.93 13.04 13.87
CA ALA A 189 3.91 14.04 13.58
C ALA A 189 2.87 13.57 12.54
N THR A 190 3.20 12.57 11.71
CA THR A 190 2.25 11.93 10.79
C THR A 190 1.33 10.92 11.47
N GLY A 191 1.61 10.56 12.72
CA GLY A 191 0.94 9.50 13.47
C GLY A 191 1.58 8.11 13.32
N ALA A 192 2.72 8.00 12.63
CA ALA A 192 3.54 6.80 12.64
C ALA A 192 4.21 6.62 14.02
N SER A 193 4.43 5.37 14.43
CA SER A 193 5.21 5.07 15.63
C SER A 193 6.68 4.87 15.28
N VAL A 194 7.58 5.26 16.17
CA VAL A 194 9.03 5.00 16.05
C VAL A 194 9.50 4.27 17.31
N ALA A 195 10.19 3.15 17.12
CA ALA A 195 10.80 2.39 18.19
C ALA A 195 12.28 2.11 17.87
N VAL A 196 13.14 2.27 18.88
CA VAL A 196 14.56 1.91 18.78
C VAL A 196 14.73 0.53 19.40
N GLU A 197 15.22 -0.42 18.60
CA GLU A 197 15.37 -1.81 19.00
C GLU A 197 16.53 -2.43 18.22
N SER A 198 17.44 -3.12 18.90
CA SER A 198 18.59 -3.77 18.23
C SER A 198 18.11 -4.85 17.26
N ASP A 199 18.95 -5.25 16.29
CA ASP A 199 18.60 -6.34 15.37
C ASP A 199 18.32 -7.65 16.12
N GLU A 200 19.04 -7.90 17.20
CA GLU A 200 18.87 -9.09 18.03
C GLU A 200 17.53 -9.10 18.75
N ASP A 201 17.18 -7.99 19.42
CA ASP A 201 15.92 -7.85 20.16
C ASP A 201 14.72 -7.92 19.20
N TRP A 202 14.81 -7.24 18.05
CA TRP A 202 13.78 -7.25 17.02
C TRP A 202 13.49 -8.67 16.52
N LEU A 203 14.55 -9.43 16.22
CA LEU A 203 14.41 -10.82 15.79
C LEU A 203 13.90 -11.73 16.91
N ALA A 204 14.27 -11.48 18.17
CA ALA A 204 13.70 -12.19 19.32
C ALA A 204 12.19 -11.94 19.43
N ARG A 205 11.73 -10.69 19.30
CA ARG A 205 10.31 -10.33 19.27
C ARG A 205 9.57 -11.02 18.13
N ALA A 206 10.20 -11.13 16.95
CA ALA A 206 9.64 -11.86 15.82
C ALA A 206 9.49 -13.37 16.10
N ARG A 207 10.48 -14.01 16.75
CA ARG A 207 10.41 -15.43 17.18
C ARG A 207 9.27 -15.71 18.15
N GLU A 208 8.95 -14.73 18.99
CA GLU A 208 7.85 -14.81 19.95
C GLU A 208 6.48 -14.56 19.30
N GLY A 209 6.41 -14.32 17.98
CA GLY A 209 5.17 -14.05 17.26
C GLY A 209 4.56 -12.69 17.60
N LYS A 210 5.37 -11.75 18.10
CA LYS A 210 4.92 -10.43 18.57
C LYS A 210 5.01 -9.34 17.50
N LEU A 211 5.01 -9.68 16.21
CA LEU A 211 4.90 -8.67 15.15
C LEU A 211 3.44 -8.31 14.90
N ASP A 212 3.13 -7.02 14.96
CA ASP A 212 1.75 -6.52 14.90
C ASP A 212 1.20 -6.35 13.46
N THR A 213 2.03 -6.62 12.45
CA THR A 213 1.70 -6.38 11.03
C THR A 213 1.95 -7.61 10.18
N SER A 214 1.09 -7.84 9.19
CA SER A 214 1.26 -8.92 8.19
C SER A 214 2.25 -8.61 7.07
N ARG A 215 2.87 -7.42 7.09
CA ARG A 215 3.91 -7.01 6.14
C ARG A 215 5.05 -6.32 6.87
N VAL A 216 6.27 -6.69 6.49
CA VAL A 216 7.50 -6.04 6.95
C VAL A 216 8.28 -5.57 5.73
N ARG A 217 8.60 -4.27 5.67
CA ARG A 217 9.53 -3.70 4.70
C ARG A 217 10.88 -3.47 5.39
N LEU A 218 11.88 -4.26 5.01
CA LEU A 218 13.23 -4.16 5.54
C LEU A 218 14.02 -3.08 4.79
N VAL A 219 14.80 -2.29 5.54
CA VAL A 219 15.76 -1.31 5.04
C VAL A 219 17.13 -1.75 5.56
N GLY A 220 18.00 -2.17 4.65
CA GLY A 220 19.23 -2.88 5.00
C GLY A 220 18.98 -4.34 5.44
N GLY A 221 20.02 -5.16 5.34
CA GLY A 221 19.94 -6.61 5.62
C GLY A 221 19.26 -7.41 4.51
N GLY A 222 18.76 -8.61 4.86
CA GLY A 222 18.08 -9.52 3.94
C GLY A 222 16.98 -10.33 4.63
N HIS A 223 16.13 -11.00 3.85
CA HIS A 223 14.96 -11.72 4.37
C HIS A 223 15.28 -12.95 5.23
N VAL A 224 16.46 -13.56 5.07
CA VAL A 224 16.79 -14.87 5.68
C VAL A 224 16.64 -14.84 7.20
N ALA A 225 17.28 -13.89 7.89
CA ALA A 225 17.24 -13.83 9.34
C ALA A 225 15.81 -13.64 9.90
N LEU A 226 14.99 -12.81 9.25
CA LEU A 226 13.60 -12.60 9.64
C LEU A 226 12.75 -13.84 9.32
N ALA A 227 12.97 -14.50 8.18
CA ALA A 227 12.25 -15.72 7.81
C ALA A 227 12.54 -16.87 8.79
N GLU A 228 13.80 -17.02 9.20
CA GLU A 228 14.21 -17.97 10.23
C GLU A 228 13.60 -17.64 11.60
N ALA A 229 13.63 -16.36 11.99
CA ALA A 229 13.00 -15.89 13.23
C ALA A 229 11.49 -16.19 13.24
N LEU A 230 10.80 -16.05 12.11
CA LEU A 230 9.38 -16.37 11.97
C LEU A 230 9.09 -17.88 11.83
N GLY A 231 10.11 -18.74 11.89
CA GLY A 231 9.95 -20.18 11.68
C GLY A 231 9.38 -20.54 10.30
N GLY A 232 9.59 -19.68 9.30
CA GLY A 232 8.99 -19.83 7.97
C GLY A 232 7.49 -19.57 7.89
N SER A 233 6.90 -18.86 8.88
CA SER A 233 5.48 -18.54 8.86
C SER A 233 5.08 -17.74 7.60
N PRO A 234 4.03 -18.17 6.87
CA PRO A 234 3.54 -17.45 5.68
C PRO A 234 2.67 -16.23 6.01
N ASP A 235 2.38 -15.98 7.29
CA ASP A 235 1.47 -14.91 7.73
C ASP A 235 2.10 -13.51 7.64
N VAL A 236 3.42 -13.43 7.52
CA VAL A 236 4.16 -12.17 7.35
C VAL A 236 4.85 -12.16 5.99
N ALA A 237 4.44 -11.22 5.14
CA ALA A 237 5.16 -10.96 3.90
C ALA A 237 6.39 -10.09 4.19
N ILE A 238 7.57 -10.60 3.83
CA ILE A 238 8.85 -9.88 3.97
C ILE A 238 9.19 -9.23 2.62
N TYR A 239 9.29 -7.91 2.61
CA TYR A 239 9.81 -7.12 1.51
C TYR A 239 11.24 -6.71 1.87
N SER A 240 12.22 -7.31 1.20
CA SER A 240 13.67 -7.14 1.49
C SER A 240 14.48 -6.67 0.27
N GLU A 241 13.78 -6.33 -0.80
CA GLU A 241 14.34 -5.89 -2.06
C GLU A 241 15.02 -4.53 -1.88
N THR A 242 15.94 -4.20 -2.80
CA THR A 242 16.63 -2.90 -2.81
C THR A 242 15.62 -1.74 -2.77
N VAL A 243 15.87 -0.74 -1.92
CA VAL A 243 15.04 0.47 -1.85
C VAL A 243 15.21 1.28 -3.14
N THR A 244 14.09 1.72 -3.72
CA THR A 244 14.08 2.42 -5.01
C THR A 244 13.52 3.84 -4.89
N GLU A 245 13.98 4.75 -5.75
CA GLU A 245 13.31 6.06 -5.93
C GLU A 245 11.96 5.94 -6.66
N ALA A 246 11.64 4.76 -7.21
CA ALA A 246 10.48 4.56 -8.05
C ALA A 246 9.21 4.31 -7.21
N GLY A 247 8.33 5.30 -7.13
CA GLY A 247 7.05 5.14 -6.43
C GLY A 247 6.19 4.00 -6.96
N ARG A 248 6.35 3.64 -8.25
CA ARG A 248 5.64 2.53 -8.90
C ARG A 248 5.89 1.17 -8.25
N VAL A 249 7.05 1.03 -7.59
CA VAL A 249 7.48 -0.18 -6.88
C VAL A 249 7.36 0.02 -5.37
N GLU A 250 7.88 1.13 -4.85
CA GLU A 250 8.03 1.34 -3.40
C GLU A 250 6.71 1.60 -2.66
N LEU A 251 5.63 1.95 -3.36
CA LEU A 251 4.29 2.08 -2.76
C LEU A 251 3.57 0.72 -2.56
N LEU A 252 3.93 -0.31 -3.34
CA LEU A 252 3.23 -1.61 -3.31
C LEU A 252 3.24 -2.33 -1.95
N PRO A 253 4.34 -2.30 -1.15
CA PRO A 253 4.34 -2.90 0.18
C PRO A 253 3.23 -2.36 1.10
N PHE A 254 2.81 -1.11 0.90
CA PHE A 254 1.80 -0.42 1.70
C PHE A 254 0.38 -0.52 1.15
N LEU A 255 0.20 -1.23 0.03
CA LEU A 255 -1.07 -1.31 -0.67
C LEU A 255 -1.52 -2.75 -0.89
N ARG A 256 -2.83 -2.97 -0.76
CA ARG A 256 -3.52 -4.20 -1.15
C ARG A 256 -4.51 -3.88 -2.26
N GLU A 257 -4.43 -4.64 -3.34
CA GLU A 257 -5.29 -4.44 -4.51
C GLU A 257 -6.71 -4.96 -4.24
N GLN A 258 -7.70 -4.32 -4.84
CA GLN A 258 -9.11 -4.72 -4.78
C GLN A 258 -9.76 -4.61 -6.15
N ALA A 259 -10.46 -5.66 -6.56
CA ALA A 259 -11.29 -5.68 -7.76
C ALA A 259 -12.76 -5.69 -7.33
N ILE A 260 -13.58 -4.85 -7.96
CA ILE A 260 -14.99 -4.67 -7.63
C ILE A 260 -15.79 -4.78 -8.92
N ALA A 261 -16.68 -5.76 -8.99
CA ALA A 261 -17.53 -5.98 -10.15
C ALA A 261 -18.99 -5.70 -9.79
N ILE A 262 -19.58 -4.69 -10.41
CA ILE A 262 -20.94 -4.23 -10.11
C ILE A 262 -21.82 -4.38 -11.34
N THR A 263 -22.93 -5.09 -11.21
CA THR A 263 -23.97 -5.10 -12.25
C THR A 263 -24.54 -3.69 -12.43
N ALA A 264 -24.41 -3.14 -13.63
CA ALA A 264 -24.84 -1.78 -13.99
C ALA A 264 -26.04 -1.79 -14.95
N HIS A 265 -26.93 -2.78 -14.77
CA HIS A 265 -28.17 -2.88 -15.50
C HIS A 265 -29.28 -3.46 -14.63
N ARG A 266 -30.53 -3.14 -14.97
CA ARG A 266 -31.74 -3.77 -14.45
C ARG A 266 -32.44 -4.52 -15.56
N PHE A 267 -32.34 -5.85 -15.55
CA PHE A 267 -32.89 -6.73 -16.59
C PHE A 267 -32.49 -6.33 -18.03
N GLY A 268 -31.23 -5.93 -18.22
CA GLY A 268 -30.68 -5.51 -19.52
C GLY A 268 -30.76 -4.01 -19.82
N ASN A 269 -31.57 -3.24 -19.06
CA ASN A 269 -31.59 -1.78 -19.19
C ASN A 269 -30.44 -1.17 -18.37
N PRO A 270 -29.56 -0.31 -18.93
CA PRO A 270 -28.51 0.36 -18.18
C PRO A 270 -29.04 1.05 -16.92
N ASP A 271 -28.28 0.94 -15.83
CA ASP A 271 -28.65 1.47 -14.51
C ASP A 271 -27.43 2.05 -13.79
N HIS A 272 -27.51 3.33 -13.46
CA HIS A 272 -26.43 4.16 -12.94
C HIS A 272 -26.43 4.30 -11.41
N TRP A 273 -27.30 3.56 -10.70
CA TRP A 273 -27.50 3.69 -9.24
C TRP A 273 -26.21 3.63 -8.40
N SER A 274 -25.18 2.93 -8.87
CA SER A 274 -23.90 2.76 -8.15
C SER A 274 -22.88 3.87 -8.41
N GLU A 275 -23.11 4.78 -9.36
CA GLU A 275 -22.15 5.84 -9.73
C GLU A 275 -21.95 6.85 -8.61
N VAL A 276 -23.00 7.10 -7.81
CA VAL A 276 -22.94 8.02 -6.66
C VAL A 276 -22.02 7.51 -5.54
N VAL A 277 -21.78 6.20 -5.47
CA VAL A 277 -20.99 5.56 -4.41
C VAL A 277 -19.52 5.42 -4.78
N LEU A 278 -19.25 5.13 -6.06
CA LEU A 278 -17.90 4.97 -6.59
C LEU A 278 -17.74 5.89 -7.80
N PRO A 279 -17.59 7.21 -7.61
CA PRO A 279 -17.24 8.08 -8.72
C PRO A 279 -15.84 7.70 -9.23
N LEU A 280 -15.70 7.61 -10.56
CA LEU A 280 -14.44 7.27 -11.25
C LEU A 280 -13.81 8.51 -11.87
#